data_AF-A0A8J3HH48-F1
#
_entry.id   AF-A0A8J3HH48-F1
#
_cell.length_a   1.000
_cell.length_b   1.000
_cell.length_c   1.000
_cell.angle_alpha   90.00
_cell.angle_beta   90.00
_cell.angle_gamma   90.00
#
_symmetry.space_group_name_H-M   'P 1'
#
loop_
_entity.id
_entity.type
_entity.pdbx_description
1 polymer ?
#
loop_
_entity_poly.entity_id
_entity_poly.type
_entity_poly.pdbx_seq_one_letter_code
_entity_poly.pdbx_strand_id
1 'polypeptide(L)'
;MATMNLQIDAAQLRAALSEFQQYSAQVEAIRKTVDGSIRGIGNSWYGPARNSYNNVVDQWLADYQSTVNAPLQNLIVWFGQMIETMETAEAQNS
;
A
#
# COMPACT_ATOMS: atom_id res chain seq x y z
N MET A 1 6.09 -38.56 -4.82
CA MET A 1 5.33 -37.40 -4.33
C MET A 1 5.35 -36.38 -5.46
N ALA A 2 4.19 -36.03 -6.03
CA ALA A 2 4.12 -35.02 -7.07
C ALA A 2 4.32 -33.65 -6.39
N THR A 3 5.47 -33.03 -6.60
CA THR A 3 5.66 -31.60 -6.35
C THR A 3 4.62 -30.87 -7.20
N MET A 4 3.64 -30.21 -6.55
CA MET A 4 2.80 -29.24 -7.24
C MET A 4 3.75 -28.20 -7.85
N ASN A 5 3.99 -28.30 -9.16
CA ASN A 5 4.54 -27.20 -9.92
C ASN A 5 3.46 -26.13 -9.94
N LEU A 6 3.47 -25.26 -8.93
CA LEU A 6 2.86 -23.94 -9.00
C LEU A 6 3.60 -23.19 -10.12
N GLN A 7 3.22 -23.44 -11.38
CA GLN A 7 3.50 -22.55 -12.50
C GLN A 7 2.65 -21.29 -12.28
N ILE A 8 3.00 -20.50 -11.27
CA ILE A 8 2.60 -19.10 -11.26
C ILE A 8 3.47 -18.45 -12.33
N ASP A 9 2.87 -17.98 -13.41
CA ASP A 9 3.62 -17.29 -14.45
C ASP A 9 4.13 -15.95 -13.90
N ALA A 10 5.41 -15.62 -14.09
CA ALA A 10 5.97 -14.32 -13.74
C ALA A 10 5.14 -13.16 -14.35
N ALA A 11 4.46 -13.38 -15.48
CA ALA A 11 3.52 -12.43 -16.05
C ALA A 11 2.33 -12.11 -15.11
N GLN A 12 1.78 -13.10 -14.41
CA GLN A 12 0.68 -12.89 -13.45
C GLN A 12 1.15 -12.11 -12.22
N LEU A 13 2.36 -12.38 -11.73
CA LEU A 13 2.96 -11.62 -10.63
C LEU A 13 3.22 -10.16 -11.03
N ARG A 14 3.70 -9.91 -12.25
CA ARG A 14 3.87 -8.54 -12.79
C ARG A 14 2.54 -7.80 -12.93
N ALA A 15 1.48 -8.48 -13.37
CA ALA A 15 0.15 -7.90 -13.45
C ALA A 15 -0.36 -7.51 -12.05
N ALA A 16 -0.27 -8.41 -11.08
CA ALA A 16 -0.66 -8.14 -9.70
C ALA A 16 0.17 -6.99 -9.09
N LEU A 17 1.48 -6.97 -9.30
CA LEU A 17 2.35 -5.87 -8.85
C LEU A 17 1.89 -4.51 -9.41
N SER A 18 1.54 -4.45 -10.69
CA SER A 18 1.02 -3.23 -11.33
C SER A 18 -0.29 -2.76 -10.68
N GLU A 19 -1.22 -3.69 -10.39
CA GLU A 19 -2.47 -3.38 -9.70
C GLU A 19 -2.21 -2.84 -8.27
N PHE A 20 -1.33 -3.48 -7.50
CA PHE A 20 -0.99 -3.01 -6.15
C PHE A 20 -0.29 -1.65 -6.15
N GLN A 21 0.56 -1.36 -7.15
CA GLN A 21 1.14 -0.03 -7.33
C GLN A 21 0.07 1.03 -7.63
N GLN A 22 -0.93 0.71 -8.45
CA GLN A 22 -2.07 1.60 -8.71
C GLN A 22 -2.90 1.84 -7.44
N TYR A 23 -3.22 0.78 -6.69
CA TYR A 23 -3.92 0.91 -5.41
C TYR A 23 -3.11 1.75 -4.43
N SER A 24 -1.80 1.59 -4.38
CA SER A 24 -0.93 2.43 -3.53
C SER A 24 -1.01 3.89 -3.89
N ALA A 25 -1.02 4.23 -5.18
CA ALA A 25 -1.17 5.62 -5.62
C ALA A 25 -2.55 6.20 -5.28
N GLN A 26 -3.62 5.43 -5.47
CA GLN A 26 -4.99 5.86 -5.14
C GLN A 26 -5.17 6.10 -3.64
N VAL A 27 -4.68 5.17 -2.82
CA VAL A 27 -4.77 5.22 -1.36
C VAL A 27 -3.94 6.38 -0.79
N GLU A 28 -2.78 6.65 -1.39
CA GLU A 28 -1.96 7.82 -1.04
C GLU A 28 -2.64 9.15 -1.42
N ALA A 29 -3.39 9.20 -2.52
CA ALA A 29 -4.21 10.37 -2.86
C ALA A 29 -5.27 10.63 -1.78
N ILE A 30 -5.92 9.57 -1.27
CA ILE A 30 -6.90 9.69 -0.16
C ILE A 30 -6.22 10.26 1.08
N ARG A 31 -5.05 9.73 1.48
CA ARG A 31 -4.30 10.25 2.64
C ARG A 31 -3.98 11.73 2.52
N LYS A 32 -3.56 12.18 1.33
CA LYS A 32 -3.30 13.60 1.07
C LYS A 32 -4.56 14.45 1.17
N THR A 33 -5.71 13.96 0.69
CA THR A 33 -7.00 14.65 0.86
C THR A 33 -7.39 14.79 2.32
N VAL A 34 -7.16 13.75 3.14
CA VAL A 34 -7.48 13.83 4.58
C VAL A 34 -6.57 14.82 5.30
N ASP A 35 -5.25 14.74 5.08
CA ASP A 35 -4.28 15.61 5.75
C ASP A 35 -4.39 17.08 5.33
N GLY A 36 -4.84 17.33 4.09
CA GLY A 36 -5.07 18.68 3.56
C GLY A 36 -6.50 19.17 3.77
N SER A 37 -7.40 18.77 2.88
CA SER A 37 -8.76 19.32 2.79
C SER A 37 -9.60 19.01 4.02
N ILE A 38 -9.56 17.76 4.49
CA ILE A 38 -10.36 17.37 5.67
C ILE A 38 -9.82 18.10 6.89
N ARG A 39 -8.54 17.96 7.23
CA ARG A 39 -7.92 18.72 8.34
C ARG A 39 -8.25 20.21 8.29
N GLY A 40 -8.29 20.79 7.09
CA GLY A 40 -8.63 22.19 6.85
C GLY A 40 -10.04 22.62 7.27
N ILE A 41 -11.01 21.71 7.39
CA ILE A 41 -12.37 22.00 7.87
C ILE A 41 -12.34 22.60 9.28
N GLY A 42 -11.44 22.12 10.14
CA GLY A 42 -11.28 22.58 11.51
C GLY A 42 -10.54 23.92 11.66
N ASN A 43 -10.09 24.55 10.56
CA ASN A 43 -9.25 25.75 10.63
C ASN A 43 -9.95 26.96 11.27
N SER A 44 -11.27 27.07 11.11
CA SER A 44 -12.08 28.12 11.73
C SER A 44 -12.52 27.78 13.16
N TRP A 45 -12.23 26.56 13.63
CA TRP A 45 -12.58 26.12 14.98
C TRP A 45 -11.48 26.51 15.97
N TYR A 46 -11.85 26.68 17.23
CA TYR A 46 -10.93 27.07 18.30
C TYR A 46 -11.13 26.21 19.54
N GLY A 47 -10.10 26.15 20.38
CA GLY A 47 -10.15 25.48 21.68
C GLY A 47 -10.39 23.96 21.57
N PRO A 48 -11.15 23.37 22.51
CA PRO A 48 -11.32 21.92 22.61
C PRO A 48 -11.87 21.25 21.34
N ALA A 49 -12.75 21.93 20.59
CA ALA A 49 -13.32 21.39 19.36
C ALA A 49 -12.26 21.17 18.27
N ARG A 50 -11.36 22.15 18.08
CA ARG A 50 -10.23 22.01 17.14
C ARG A 50 -9.25 20.92 17.57
N ASN A 51 -8.95 20.85 18.87
CA ASN A 51 -8.04 19.83 19.40
C ASN A 51 -8.61 18.43 19.20
N SER A 52 -9.88 18.21 19.57
CA SER A 52 -10.55 16.93 19.38
C SER A 52 -10.59 16.53 17.90
N TYR A 53 -10.85 17.48 17.01
CA TYR A 53 -10.87 17.24 15.57
C TYR A 53 -9.51 16.83 15.03
N ASN A 54 -8.47 17.60 15.35
CA ASN A 54 -7.10 17.30 14.93
C ASN A 54 -6.64 15.94 15.45
N ASN A 55 -6.96 15.59 16.70
CA ASN A 55 -6.61 14.28 17.26
C ASN A 55 -7.24 13.12 16.47
N VAL A 56 -8.48 13.27 16.01
CA VAL A 56 -9.15 12.24 15.18
C VAL A 56 -8.46 12.13 13.82
N VAL A 57 -8.10 13.24 13.20
CA VAL A 57 -7.36 13.25 11.92
C VAL A 57 -5.97 12.63 12.09
N ASP A 58 -5.25 12.98 13.15
CA ASP A 58 -3.92 12.44 13.44
C ASP A 58 -3.96 10.93 13.70
N GLN A 59 -4.96 10.46 14.47
CA GLN A 59 -5.18 9.03 14.68
C GLN A 59 -5.46 8.31 13.37
N TRP A 60 -6.35 8.85 12.52
CA TRP A 60 -6.64 8.26 11.23
C TRP A 60 -5.39 8.17 10.34
N LEU A 61 -4.53 9.19 10.35
CA LEU A 61 -3.27 9.19 9.59
C LEU A 61 -2.27 8.14 10.13
N ALA A 62 -2.22 7.93 11.43
CA ALA A 62 -1.42 6.87 12.05
C ALA A 62 -1.95 5.48 11.70
N ASP A 63 -3.27 5.29 11.74
CA ASP A 63 -3.94 4.04 11.37
C ASP A 63 -3.71 3.75 9.88
N TYR A 64 -3.86 4.76 9.01
CA TYR A 64 -3.52 4.64 7.58
C TYR A 64 -2.10 4.12 7.36
N GLN A 65 -1.12 4.70 8.06
CA GLN A 65 0.28 4.34 7.88
C GLN A 65 0.54 2.87 8.27
N SER A 66 -0.06 2.43 9.39
CA SER A 66 0.20 1.11 9.97
C SER A 66 -0.65 -0.01 9.37
N THR A 67 -1.90 0.28 9.00
CA THR A 67 -2.88 -0.73 8.56
C THR A 67 -3.06 -0.81 7.06
N VAL A 68 -2.68 0.23 6.32
CA VAL A 68 -2.86 0.28 4.86
C VAL A 68 -1.52 0.45 4.14
N ASN A 69 -0.81 1.56 4.40
CA ASN A 69 0.40 1.87 3.64
C ASN A 69 1.51 0.82 3.86
N ALA A 70 1.86 0.51 5.12
CA ALA A 70 2.91 -0.47 5.40
C ALA A 70 2.61 -1.87 4.84
N PRO A 71 1.42 -2.47 5.04
CA PRO A 71 1.09 -3.76 4.44
C PRO A 71 1.13 -3.75 2.91
N LEU A 72 0.66 -2.67 2.28
CA LEU A 72 0.65 -2.54 0.83
C LEU A 72 2.07 -2.44 0.25
N GLN A 73 2.95 -1.66 0.89
CA GLN A 73 4.37 -1.61 0.52
C GLN A 73 5.05 -2.98 0.69
N ASN A 74 4.74 -3.70 1.77
CA ASN A 74 5.28 -5.04 1.99
C ASN A 74 4.87 -6.01 0.87
N LEU A 75 3.62 -5.95 0.40
CA LEU A 75 3.16 -6.75 -0.74
C LEU A 75 3.88 -6.39 -2.04
N ILE A 76 4.02 -5.09 -2.34
CA ILE A 76 4.75 -4.61 -3.53
C ILE A 76 6.19 -5.12 -3.53
N VAL A 77 6.89 -5.02 -2.39
CA VAL A 77 8.25 -5.54 -2.22
C VAL A 77 8.29 -7.05 -2.43
N TRP A 78 7.36 -7.79 -1.82
CA TRP A 78 7.29 -9.24 -1.95
C TRP A 78 7.07 -9.68 -3.40
N PHE A 79 6.16 -9.04 -4.13
CA PHE A 79 5.95 -9.34 -5.55
C PHE A 79 7.22 -9.10 -6.37
N GLY A 80 7.92 -7.99 -6.14
CA GLY A 80 9.20 -7.70 -6.81
C GLY A 80 10.25 -8.78 -6.58
N GLN A 81 10.43 -9.21 -5.32
CA GLN A 81 11.38 -10.27 -4.96
C GLN A 81 11.00 -11.63 -5.57
N MET A 82 9.71 -11.95 -5.62
CA MET A 82 9.25 -13.21 -6.19
C MET A 82 9.47 -13.25 -7.71
N ILE A 83 9.17 -12.15 -8.41
CA ILE A 83 9.42 -12.04 -9.86
C ILE A 83 10.90 -12.28 -10.16
N GLU A 84 11.81 -11.61 -9.44
CA GLU A 84 13.26 -11.78 -9.60
C GLU A 84 13.70 -13.24 -9.34
N THR A 85 13.16 -13.86 -8.30
CA THR A 85 13.44 -15.27 -7.96
C THR A 85 13.01 -16.20 -9.09
N MET A 86 11.84 -15.97 -9.69
CA MET A 86 11.31 -16.79 -10.77
C MET A 86 12.12 -16.63 -12.07
N GLU A 87 12.42 -15.39 -12.46
CA GLU A 87 13.23 -15.09 -13.65
C GLU A 87 14.64 -15.72 -13.54
N THR A 88 15.24 -15.66 -12.35
CA THR A 88 16.55 -16.28 -12.09
C THR A 88 16.48 -17.80 -12.20
N ALA A 89 15.42 -18.43 -11.67
CA ALA A 89 15.24 -19.87 -11.75
C ALA A 89 15.00 -20.33 -13.20
N GLU A 90 14.27 -19.57 -14.01
CA GLU A 90 14.07 -19.86 -15.43
C GLU A 90 15.38 -19.76 -16.22
N ALA A 91 16.19 -18.73 -15.96
CA ALA A 91 17.48 -18.53 -16.62
C ALA A 91 18.51 -19.63 -16.30
N GLN A 92 18.45 -20.24 -15.11
CA GLN A 92 19.35 -21.34 -14.71
C GLN A 92 18.93 -22.70 -15.28
N ASN A 93 17.66 -22.87 -15.65
CA ASN A 93 17.10 -24.11 -16.19
C ASN A 93 16.99 -24.12 -17.73
N SER A 94 17.36 -23.02 -18.39
CA SER A 94 17.40 -22.84 -19.85
C SER A 94 18.80 -23.04 -20.41
#